data_AF-A0A3M1X8Y2-F1
#
_entry.id   AF-A0A3M1X8Y2-F1
#
_cell.length_a   1.000
_cell.length_b   1.000
_cell.length_c   1.000
_cell.angle_alpha   90.00
_cell.angle_beta   90.00
_cell.angle_gamma   90.00
#
_symmetry.space_group_name_H-M   'P 1'
#
loop_
_entity.id
_entity.type
_entity.pdbx_description
1 polymer ?
#
loop_
_entity_poly.entity_id
_entity_poly.type
_entity_poly.pdbx_seq_one_letter_code
_entity_poly.pdbx_strand_id
1 'polypeptide(L)'
;MEPNDIERLDRQLQHSGFYTHTILSRYAERINDQEAFLYGLIDYLIEQQGLDGEALKSYVARVRDELRQRKEALSPGVTLRIDKPLPEGEAEVEPVNCADRLPICQAVCCKLNFALSPQEVESGKIKWELGHPYFIRHEQDGYCSHIDHSCQGCGIYEDRPRVCRRYSCAHDARIWKDFEKMKLNTEWIEAHLGPRQPRLFFVNMDPEAPV
;
A
#
# COMPACT_ATOMS: atom_id res chain seq x y z
N MET A 1 -3.03 -22.07 -43.07
CA MET A 1 -3.78 -20.82 -42.78
C MET A 1 -2.90 -20.07 -41.80
N GLU A 2 -2.39 -18.89 -42.18
CA GLU A 2 -1.52 -18.10 -41.30
C GLU A 2 -2.30 -17.71 -40.03
N PRO A 3 -1.74 -17.91 -38.82
CA PRO A 3 -2.43 -17.57 -37.60
C PRO A 3 -2.70 -16.06 -37.53
N ASN A 4 -3.91 -15.70 -37.13
CA ASN A 4 -4.34 -14.32 -37.04
C ASN A 4 -3.55 -13.60 -35.93
N ASP A 5 -3.40 -12.28 -36.02
CA ASP A 5 -2.62 -11.48 -35.06
C ASP A 5 -3.01 -11.69 -33.59
N ILE A 6 -4.28 -11.98 -33.28
CA ILE A 6 -4.77 -12.35 -31.95
C ILE A 6 -4.18 -13.69 -31.49
N GLU A 7 -4.13 -14.70 -32.36
CA GLU A 7 -3.55 -16.02 -32.03
C GLU A 7 -2.03 -15.92 -31.85
N ARG A 8 -1.38 -15.06 -32.63
CA ARG A 8 0.05 -14.76 -32.47
C ARG A 8 0.32 -14.03 -31.14
N LEU A 9 -0.53 -13.08 -30.75
CA LEU A 9 -0.45 -12.36 -29.49
C LEU A 9 -0.72 -13.28 -28.29
N ASP A 10 -1.75 -14.12 -28.35
CA ASP A 10 -2.08 -15.09 -27.29
C ASP A 10 -0.88 -16.02 -27.02
N ARG A 11 -0.27 -16.57 -28.08
CA ARG A 11 0.94 -17.38 -27.95
C ARG A 11 2.10 -16.61 -27.29
N GLN A 12 2.32 -15.35 -27.67
CA GLN A 12 3.37 -14.53 -27.05
C GLN A 12 3.07 -14.22 -25.58
N LEU A 13 1.81 -13.97 -25.22
CA LEU A 13 1.39 -13.76 -23.82
C LEU A 13 1.58 -15.02 -22.99
N GLN A 14 1.21 -16.19 -23.50
CA GLN A 14 1.44 -17.47 -22.83
C GLN A 14 2.94 -17.72 -22.60
N HIS A 15 3.77 -17.50 -23.63
CA HIS A 15 5.22 -17.65 -23.51
C HIS A 15 5.82 -16.64 -22.51
N SER A 16 5.38 -15.37 -22.56
CA SER A 16 5.81 -14.33 -21.63
C SER A 16 5.42 -14.65 -20.19
N GLY A 17 4.19 -15.15 -19.97
CA GLY A 17 3.71 -15.61 -18.67
C GLY A 17 4.53 -16.78 -18.14
N PHE A 18 4.77 -17.81 -18.96
CA PHE A 18 5.59 -18.96 -18.58
C PHE A 18 7.04 -18.57 -18.28
N TYR A 19 7.62 -17.69 -19.10
CA TYR A 19 8.97 -17.16 -18.88
C TYR A 19 9.03 -16.38 -17.56
N THR A 20 8.10 -15.45 -17.33
CA THR A 20 8.02 -14.66 -16.10
C THR A 20 7.86 -15.55 -14.88
N HIS A 21 6.95 -16.53 -14.92
CA HIS A 21 6.78 -17.50 -13.84
C HIS A 21 8.08 -18.28 -13.58
N THR A 22 8.74 -18.77 -14.62
CA THR A 22 10.02 -19.49 -14.50
C THR A 22 11.10 -18.64 -13.83
N ILE A 23 11.23 -17.38 -14.25
CA ILE A 23 12.20 -16.45 -13.66
C ILE A 23 11.85 -16.13 -12.21
N LEU A 24 10.58 -15.88 -11.89
CA LEU A 24 10.12 -15.65 -10.52
C LEU A 24 10.34 -16.89 -9.63
N SER A 25 10.08 -18.10 -10.14
CA SER A 25 10.37 -19.34 -9.41
C SER A 25 11.86 -19.50 -9.11
N ARG A 26 12.74 -19.17 -10.07
CA ARG A 26 14.21 -19.20 -9.85
C ARG A 26 14.66 -18.15 -8.83
N TYR A 27 14.05 -16.96 -8.83
CA TYR A 27 14.33 -15.96 -7.81
C TYR A 27 13.86 -16.43 -6.43
N ALA A 28 12.67 -17.05 -6.34
CA ALA A 28 12.17 -17.61 -5.10
C ALA A 28 13.10 -18.72 -4.56
N GLU A 29 13.56 -19.64 -5.43
CA GLU A 29 14.54 -20.68 -5.08
C GLU A 29 15.84 -20.06 -4.54
N ARG A 30 16.40 -19.06 -5.25
CA ARG A 30 17.61 -18.37 -4.81
C ARG A 30 17.43 -17.64 -3.48
N ILE A 31 16.27 -17.03 -3.25
CA ILE A 31 15.95 -16.38 -1.97
C ILE A 31 15.90 -17.42 -0.86
N ASN A 32 15.22 -18.56 -1.08
CA ASN A 32 15.14 -19.64 -0.11
C ASN A 32 16.52 -20.21 0.23
N ASP A 33 17.39 -20.40 -0.77
CA ASP A 33 18.78 -20.86 -0.55
C ASP A 33 19.58 -19.86 0.29
N GLN A 34 19.43 -18.57 0.01
CA GLN A 34 20.07 -17.50 0.77
C GLN A 34 19.55 -17.43 2.21
N GLU A 35 18.24 -17.57 2.42
CA GLU A 35 17.65 -17.64 3.75
C GLU A 35 18.13 -18.86 4.51
N ALA A 36 18.16 -20.05 3.88
CA ALA A 36 18.66 -21.27 4.49
C ALA A 36 20.13 -21.14 4.89
N PHE A 37 20.97 -20.58 4.02
CA PHE A 37 22.38 -20.30 4.34
C PHE A 37 22.52 -19.32 5.50
N LEU A 38 21.74 -18.24 5.50
CA LEU A 38 21.78 -17.23 6.57
C LEU A 38 21.33 -17.81 7.91
N TYR A 39 20.22 -18.55 7.95
CA TYR A 39 19.75 -19.21 9.18
C TYR A 39 20.76 -20.25 9.65
N GLY A 40 21.32 -21.07 8.75
CA GLY A 40 22.36 -22.03 9.11
C GLY A 40 23.61 -21.37 9.69
N LEU A 41 24.03 -20.21 9.15
CA LEU A 41 25.13 -19.42 9.71
C LEU A 41 24.78 -18.86 11.10
N ILE A 42 23.56 -18.36 11.28
CA ILE A 42 23.08 -17.85 12.57
C ILE A 42 23.09 -18.97 13.61
N ASP A 43 22.55 -20.14 13.28
CA ASP A 43 22.51 -21.30 14.18
C ASP A 43 23.93 -21.76 14.55
N TYR A 44 24.83 -21.89 13.55
CA TYR A 44 26.23 -22.21 13.78
C TYR A 44 26.92 -21.21 14.73
N LEU A 45 26.67 -19.91 14.53
CA LEU A 45 27.23 -18.85 15.36
C LEU A 45 26.67 -18.86 16.79
N ILE A 46 25.36 -19.11 16.97
CA ILE A 46 24.75 -19.26 18.30
C ILE A 46 25.36 -20.47 19.03
N GLU A 47 25.46 -21.62 18.37
CA GLU A 47 25.95 -22.86 18.97
C GLU A 47 27.46 -22.81 19.29
N GLN A 48 28.28 -22.32 18.37
CA GLN A 48 29.75 -22.41 18.49
C GLN A 48 30.39 -21.19 19.17
N GLN A 49 29.78 -20.01 19.07
CA GLN A 49 30.35 -18.77 19.62
C GLN A 49 29.58 -18.26 20.84
N GLY A 50 28.51 -18.97 21.28
CA GLY A 50 27.71 -18.58 22.44
C GLY A 50 26.99 -17.24 22.25
N LEU A 51 26.64 -16.91 21.01
CA LEU A 51 25.95 -15.66 20.69
C LEU A 51 24.51 -15.68 21.23
N ASP A 52 24.11 -14.55 21.81
CA ASP A 52 22.73 -14.35 22.26
C ASP A 52 21.80 -14.06 21.07
N GLY A 53 20.87 -14.98 20.81
CA GLY A 53 19.90 -14.87 19.74
C GLY A 53 18.94 -13.68 19.89
N GLU A 54 18.61 -13.24 21.11
CA GLU A 54 17.75 -12.06 21.31
C GLU A 54 18.49 -10.75 21.03
N ALA A 55 19.77 -10.68 21.38
CA ALA A 55 20.64 -9.58 20.98
C ALA A 55 20.71 -9.47 19.45
N LEU A 56 20.94 -10.59 18.75
CA LEU A 56 21.01 -10.61 17.28
C LEU A 56 19.73 -10.08 16.62
N LYS A 57 18.54 -10.48 17.10
CA LYS A 57 17.26 -9.97 16.60
C LYS A 57 17.16 -8.44 16.72
N SER A 58 17.66 -7.89 17.83
CA SER A 58 17.69 -6.45 18.08
C SER A 58 18.60 -5.70 17.08
N TYR A 59 19.77 -6.28 16.75
CA TYR A 59 20.64 -5.73 15.70
C TYR A 59 20.00 -5.78 14.32
N VAL A 60 19.35 -6.89 13.95
CA VAL A 60 18.64 -7.02 12.68
C VAL A 60 17.51 -5.98 12.56
N ALA A 61 16.75 -5.77 13.64
CA ALA A 61 15.70 -4.75 13.66
C ALA A 61 16.26 -3.35 13.41
N ARG A 62 17.37 -2.99 14.08
CA ARG A 62 18.05 -1.70 13.88
C ARG A 62 18.54 -1.49 12.46
N VAL A 63 19.20 -2.49 11.86
CA VAL A 63 19.67 -2.41 10.47
C VAL A 63 18.50 -2.25 9.48
N ARG A 64 17.38 -2.96 9.72
CA ARG A 64 16.16 -2.78 8.90
C ARG A 64 15.63 -1.35 8.97
N ASP A 65 15.62 -0.74 10.16
CA ASP A 65 15.18 0.64 10.33
C ASP A 65 16.15 1.64 9.66
N GLU A 66 17.46 1.42 9.76
CA GLU A 66 18.48 2.23 9.06
C GLU A 66 18.30 2.19 7.54
N LEU A 67 18.13 0.99 6.95
CA LEU A 67 17.89 0.81 5.51
C LEU A 67 16.57 1.48 5.07
N ARG A 68 15.53 1.41 5.91
CA ARG A 68 14.26 2.10 5.65
C ARG A 68 14.44 3.62 5.67
N GLN A 69 15.19 4.17 6.62
CA GLN A 69 15.45 5.62 6.72
C GLN A 69 16.25 6.14 5.52
N ARG A 70 17.22 5.36 5.04
CA ARG A 70 18.03 5.70 3.85
C ARG A 70 17.29 5.53 2.53
N LYS A 71 16.08 4.96 2.54
CA LYS A 71 15.31 4.57 1.33
C LYS A 71 16.05 3.58 0.43
N GLU A 72 17.03 2.86 0.98
CA GLU A 72 17.82 1.83 0.29
C GLU A 72 17.11 0.47 0.28
N ALA A 73 16.03 0.32 1.07
CA ALA A 73 15.16 -0.83 1.04
C ALA A 73 14.24 -0.79 -0.20
N LEU A 74 14.74 -1.28 -1.33
CA LEU A 74 13.89 -1.60 -2.48
C LEU A 74 13.03 -2.83 -2.12
N SER A 75 11.73 -2.64 -1.96
CA SER A 75 10.76 -3.73 -1.87
C SER A 75 9.95 -3.80 -3.17
N PRO A 76 9.25 -4.91 -3.44
CA PRO A 76 8.31 -5.02 -4.57
C PRO A 76 7.16 -3.99 -4.58
N GLY A 77 7.17 -2.98 -3.69
CA GLY A 77 6.13 -1.97 -3.56
C GLY A 77 4.84 -2.49 -2.94
N VAL A 78 4.79 -3.78 -2.58
CA VAL A 78 3.66 -4.42 -1.94
C VAL A 78 3.52 -3.89 -0.51
N THR A 79 2.38 -3.28 -0.20
CA THR A 79 2.10 -2.76 1.13
C THR A 79 0.79 -3.34 1.64
N LEU A 80 0.87 -4.22 2.63
CA LEU A 80 -0.28 -4.75 3.34
C LEU A 80 -0.40 -4.07 4.71
N ARG A 81 -1.61 -3.69 5.07
CA ARG A 81 -1.91 -3.22 6.43
C ARG A 81 -2.10 -4.44 7.35
N ILE A 82 -1.23 -4.58 8.34
CA ILE A 82 -1.41 -5.59 9.38
C ILE A 82 -2.24 -5.00 10.51
N ASP A 83 -3.44 -5.53 10.66
CA ASP A 83 -4.42 -5.10 11.64
C ASP A 83 -4.13 -5.75 13.00
N LYS A 84 -3.80 -4.93 14.01
CA LYS A 84 -3.71 -5.41 15.40
C LYS A 84 -5.12 -5.55 16.00
N PRO A 85 -5.33 -6.53 16.92
CA PRO A 85 -6.52 -6.58 17.75
C PRO A 85 -6.73 -5.25 18.48
N LEU A 86 -7.97 -4.81 18.60
CA LEU A 86 -8.30 -3.61 19.37
C LEU A 86 -8.04 -3.90 20.86
N PRO A 87 -7.33 -3.02 21.59
CA PRO A 87 -7.36 -3.02 23.04
C PRO A 87 -8.82 -2.88 23.52
N GLU A 88 -9.17 -3.59 24.59
CA GLU A 88 -10.48 -3.44 25.23
C GLU A 88 -10.69 -1.98 25.65
N GLY A 89 -11.80 -1.37 25.20
CA GLY A 89 -12.16 0.01 25.56
C GLY A 89 -11.68 1.11 24.60
N GLU A 90 -11.20 0.78 23.39
CA GLU A 90 -10.98 1.81 22.36
C GLU A 90 -12.27 2.60 22.04
N ALA A 91 -12.16 3.93 22.06
CA ALA A 91 -13.27 4.85 21.90
C ALA A 91 -13.95 4.75 20.53
N GLU A 92 -15.27 4.90 20.52
CA GLU A 92 -16.05 5.09 19.30
C GLU A 92 -15.50 6.30 18.52
N VAL A 93 -15.46 6.15 17.20
CA VAL A 93 -15.01 7.21 16.29
C VAL A 93 -15.98 8.38 16.44
N GLU A 94 -15.44 9.58 16.64
CA GLU A 94 -16.25 10.78 16.72
C GLU A 94 -17.13 10.93 15.46
N PRO A 95 -18.46 10.94 15.61
CA PRO A 95 -19.37 10.97 14.48
C PRO A 95 -19.29 12.33 13.79
N VAL A 96 -19.02 12.30 12.48
CA VAL A 96 -19.06 13.49 11.63
C VAL A 96 -20.41 13.55 10.92
N ASN A 97 -21.06 14.72 10.96
CA ASN A 97 -22.22 14.97 10.11
C ASN A 97 -21.76 15.19 8.66
N CYS A 98 -21.58 14.08 7.96
CA CYS A 98 -21.20 14.05 6.55
C CYS A 98 -22.28 14.65 5.65
N ALA A 99 -23.57 14.49 5.96
CA ALA A 99 -24.67 14.96 5.12
C ALA A 99 -24.58 16.46 4.85
N ASP A 100 -24.30 17.26 5.88
CA ASP A 100 -24.19 18.72 5.74
C ASP A 100 -22.85 19.15 5.13
N ARG A 101 -21.81 18.31 5.25
CA ARG A 101 -20.43 18.65 4.84
C ARG A 101 -20.09 18.19 3.43
N LEU A 102 -20.73 17.15 2.91
CA LEU A 102 -20.47 16.58 1.59
C LEU A 102 -20.53 17.60 0.44
N PRO A 103 -21.50 18.54 0.38
CA PRO A 103 -21.54 19.55 -0.68
C PRO A 103 -20.31 20.45 -0.72
N ILE A 104 -19.63 20.61 0.43
CA ILE A 104 -18.44 21.45 0.58
C ILE A 104 -17.18 20.59 0.40
N CYS A 105 -17.06 19.51 1.17
CA CYS A 105 -15.87 18.67 1.19
C CYS A 105 -15.76 17.75 -0.03
N GLN A 106 -16.83 17.57 -0.81
CA GLN A 106 -16.85 16.77 -2.04
C GLN A 106 -16.18 15.39 -1.85
N ALA A 107 -16.48 14.72 -0.73
CA ALA A 107 -15.90 13.43 -0.37
C ALA A 107 -14.35 13.34 -0.44
N VAL A 108 -13.64 14.37 0.04
CA VAL A 108 -12.15 14.35 0.11
C VAL A 108 -11.60 13.09 0.79
N CYS A 109 -12.33 12.47 1.74
CA CYS A 109 -11.93 11.20 2.34
C CYS A 109 -11.76 10.05 1.32
N CYS A 110 -12.51 10.07 0.21
CA CYS A 110 -12.39 9.11 -0.88
C CYS A 110 -11.18 9.38 -1.79
N LYS A 111 -10.45 10.48 -1.60
CA LYS A 111 -9.16 10.74 -2.29
C LYS A 111 -7.94 10.33 -1.45
N LEU A 112 -8.16 9.96 -0.19
CA LEU A 112 -7.09 9.57 0.72
C LEU A 112 -6.55 8.18 0.35
N ASN A 113 -5.24 8.03 0.50
CA ASN A 113 -4.54 6.80 0.15
C ASN A 113 -4.14 6.02 1.40
N PHE A 114 -4.38 4.73 1.38
CA PHE A 114 -4.05 3.80 2.45
C PHE A 114 -3.97 2.37 1.92
N ALA A 115 -3.24 1.52 2.64
CA ALA A 115 -3.17 0.09 2.37
C ALA A 115 -4.36 -0.66 2.99
N LEU A 116 -4.78 -1.71 2.30
CA LEU A 116 -5.81 -2.65 2.74
C LEU A 116 -5.18 -3.78 3.57
N SER A 117 -5.99 -4.40 4.43
CA SER A 117 -5.60 -5.64 5.11
C SER A 117 -5.81 -6.87 4.22
N PRO A 118 -5.18 -8.01 4.53
CA PRO A 118 -5.43 -9.26 3.81
C PRO A 118 -6.92 -9.62 3.77
N GLN A 119 -7.63 -9.49 4.89
CA GLN A 119 -9.07 -9.82 4.97
C GLN A 119 -9.92 -8.89 4.08
N GLU A 120 -9.54 -7.62 3.96
CA GLU A 120 -10.22 -6.67 3.08
C GLU A 120 -10.01 -7.01 1.60
N VAL A 121 -8.79 -7.41 1.24
CA VAL A 121 -8.45 -7.85 -0.12
C VAL A 121 -9.18 -9.16 -0.47
N GLU A 122 -9.13 -10.14 0.43
CA GLU A 122 -9.73 -11.46 0.28
C GLU A 122 -11.27 -11.40 0.24
N SER A 123 -11.88 -10.39 0.86
CA SER A 123 -13.34 -10.19 0.80
C SER A 123 -13.85 -10.00 -0.64
N GLY A 124 -12.99 -9.53 -1.55
CA GLY A 124 -13.35 -9.20 -2.93
C GLY A 124 -14.24 -7.96 -3.09
N LYS A 125 -14.73 -7.36 -2.00
CA LYS A 125 -15.62 -6.20 -2.01
C LYS A 125 -14.88 -4.89 -2.27
N ILE A 126 -13.59 -4.84 -1.95
CA ILE A 126 -12.77 -3.63 -2.04
C ILE A 126 -11.70 -3.81 -3.13
N LYS A 127 -11.79 -3.00 -4.18
CA LYS A 127 -10.80 -2.95 -5.25
C LYS A 127 -9.51 -2.28 -4.78
N TRP A 128 -8.39 -2.79 -5.28
CA TRP A 128 -7.05 -2.26 -5.00
C TRP A 128 -6.28 -1.95 -6.29
N GLU A 129 -5.25 -1.12 -6.18
CA GLU A 129 -4.46 -0.62 -7.31
C GLU A 129 -3.47 -1.68 -7.82
N LEU A 130 -3.57 -2.07 -9.09
CA LEU A 130 -2.70 -3.11 -9.67
C LEU A 130 -1.25 -2.63 -9.79
N GLY A 131 -1.05 -1.34 -10.09
CA GLY A 131 0.28 -0.73 -10.16
C GLY A 131 0.92 -0.47 -8.80
N HIS A 132 0.16 -0.60 -7.71
CA HIS A 132 0.61 -0.42 -6.34
C HIS A 132 -0.17 -1.38 -5.41
N PRO A 133 0.20 -2.67 -5.40
CA PRO A 133 -0.64 -3.72 -4.84
C PRO A 133 -1.15 -3.44 -3.43
N TYR A 134 -2.44 -3.72 -3.25
CA TYR A 134 -3.21 -3.61 -1.99
C TYR A 134 -3.43 -2.19 -1.44
N PHE A 135 -3.01 -1.14 -2.15
CA PHE A 135 -3.56 0.19 -1.89
C PHE A 135 -4.98 0.31 -2.43
N ILE A 136 -5.81 1.11 -1.75
CA ILE A 136 -7.15 1.45 -2.27
C ILE A 136 -7.04 2.00 -3.69
N ARG A 137 -7.83 1.43 -4.62
CA ARG A 137 -7.82 1.86 -6.02
C ARG A 137 -8.44 3.24 -6.16
N HIS A 138 -7.79 4.10 -6.94
CA HIS A 138 -8.37 5.36 -7.39
C HIS A 138 -8.61 5.34 -8.90
N GLU A 139 -9.65 6.04 -9.34
CA GLU A 139 -9.95 6.24 -10.75
C GLU A 139 -9.23 7.49 -11.29
N GLN A 140 -9.42 7.80 -12.57
CA GLN A 140 -8.73 8.89 -13.26
C GLN A 140 -8.99 10.28 -12.64
N ASP A 141 -10.12 10.46 -11.98
CA ASP A 141 -10.52 11.68 -11.29
C ASP A 141 -9.92 11.82 -9.88
N GLY A 142 -9.14 10.83 -9.43
CA GLY A 142 -8.48 10.81 -8.14
C GLY A 142 -9.36 10.40 -6.96
N TYR A 143 -10.61 9.97 -7.20
CA TYR A 143 -11.45 9.35 -6.17
C TYR A 143 -11.29 7.84 -6.13
N CYS A 144 -11.56 7.25 -4.97
CA CYS A 144 -11.52 5.80 -4.83
C CYS A 144 -12.59 5.18 -5.73
N SER A 145 -12.33 3.96 -6.23
CA SER A 145 -13.20 3.25 -7.18
C SER A 145 -14.61 2.91 -6.66
N HIS A 146 -14.94 3.31 -5.44
CA HIS A 146 -16.20 3.03 -4.77
C HIS A 146 -17.00 4.28 -4.42
N ILE A 147 -16.57 5.46 -4.88
CA ILE A 147 -17.39 6.67 -4.77
C ILE A 147 -18.66 6.51 -5.62
N ASP A 148 -19.79 6.93 -5.07
CA ASP A 148 -21.00 7.17 -5.85
C ASP A 148 -21.02 8.63 -6.27
N HIS A 149 -20.73 8.87 -7.55
CA HIS A 149 -20.69 10.23 -8.11
C HIS A 149 -22.06 10.92 -8.12
N SER A 150 -23.17 10.19 -8.02
CA SER A 150 -24.51 10.78 -8.02
C SER A 150 -24.82 11.54 -6.74
N CYS A 151 -24.40 11.00 -5.59
CA CYS A 151 -24.58 11.59 -4.28
C CYS A 151 -23.30 12.15 -3.66
N GLN A 152 -22.16 12.00 -4.36
CA GLN A 152 -20.81 12.26 -3.84
C GLN A 152 -20.56 11.52 -2.51
N GLY A 153 -21.17 10.34 -2.33
CA GLY A 153 -21.08 9.51 -1.13
C GLY A 153 -20.24 8.27 -1.35
N CYS A 154 -20.02 7.49 -0.29
CA CYS A 154 -19.34 6.19 -0.40
C CYS A 154 -20.36 5.10 -0.79
N GLY A 155 -20.18 4.47 -1.96
CA GLY A 155 -21.05 3.40 -2.46
C GLY A 155 -20.92 2.06 -1.71
N ILE A 156 -19.89 1.90 -0.87
CA ILE A 156 -19.65 0.71 -0.05
C ILE A 156 -19.71 1.03 1.45
N TYR A 157 -20.56 1.96 1.89
CA TYR A 157 -20.53 2.53 3.24
C TYR A 157 -20.51 1.48 4.37
N GLU A 158 -21.30 0.41 4.25
CA GLU A 158 -21.35 -0.69 5.24
C GLU A 158 -20.12 -1.61 5.18
N ASP A 159 -19.57 -1.80 3.98
CA ASP A 159 -18.41 -2.65 3.68
C ASP A 159 -17.09 -1.87 3.66
N ARG A 160 -17.08 -0.65 4.22
CA ARG A 160 -15.89 0.20 4.26
C ARG A 160 -14.72 -0.53 4.91
N PRO A 161 -13.48 -0.34 4.40
CA PRO A 161 -12.30 -0.86 5.06
C PRO A 161 -12.19 -0.25 6.47
N ARG A 162 -11.51 -0.95 7.38
CA ARG A 162 -11.28 -0.54 8.76
C ARG A 162 -10.69 0.87 8.85
N VAL A 163 -9.78 1.25 7.96
CA VAL A 163 -9.25 2.62 7.89
C VAL A 163 -10.36 3.64 7.67
N CYS A 164 -11.25 3.41 6.69
CA CYS A 164 -12.38 4.31 6.43
C CYS A 164 -13.42 4.31 7.56
N ARG A 165 -13.67 3.16 8.20
CA ARG A 165 -14.59 3.07 9.36
C ARG A 165 -14.06 3.82 10.57
N ARG A 166 -12.74 3.86 10.75
CA ARG A 166 -12.06 4.51 11.87
C ARG A 166 -11.69 5.97 11.63
N TYR A 167 -11.84 6.44 10.40
CA TYR A 167 -11.44 7.78 10.03
C TYR A 167 -12.54 8.79 10.35
N SER A 168 -12.21 9.78 11.19
CA SER A 168 -12.99 11.00 11.39
C SER A 168 -12.20 12.19 10.86
N CYS A 169 -12.84 13.03 10.05
CA CYS A 169 -12.22 14.26 9.54
C CYS A 169 -12.35 15.45 10.49
N ALA A 170 -13.04 15.31 11.64
CA ALA A 170 -13.30 16.41 12.57
C ALA A 170 -12.04 17.16 13.01
N HIS A 171 -10.97 16.41 13.23
CA HIS A 171 -9.69 16.91 13.71
C HIS A 171 -8.59 16.87 12.63
N ASP A 172 -8.95 16.62 11.37
CA ASP A 172 -7.97 16.50 10.29
C ASP A 172 -7.64 17.87 9.66
N ALA A 173 -6.58 18.49 10.17
CA ALA A 173 -6.06 19.77 9.67
C ALA A 173 -5.60 19.73 8.20
N ARG A 174 -5.38 18.53 7.64
CA ARG A 174 -5.09 18.36 6.21
C ARG A 174 -6.32 18.64 5.36
N ILE A 175 -7.52 18.41 5.90
CA ILE A 175 -8.79 18.59 5.20
C ILE A 175 -9.45 19.90 5.57
N TRP A 176 -9.44 20.28 6.85
CA TRP A 176 -10.12 21.47 7.36
C TRP A 176 -9.14 22.48 7.95
N LYS A 177 -9.20 23.73 7.49
CA LYS A 177 -8.57 24.87 8.18
C LYS A 177 -9.39 25.27 9.41
N ASP A 178 -10.70 25.11 9.34
CA ASP A 178 -11.65 25.35 10.44
C ASP A 178 -12.85 24.41 10.22
N PHE A 179 -12.96 23.38 11.06
CA PHE A 179 -14.00 22.33 10.93
C PHE A 179 -15.41 22.86 11.24
N GLU A 180 -15.53 23.74 12.24
CA GLU A 180 -16.81 24.32 12.66
C GLU A 180 -17.35 25.28 11.61
N LYS A 181 -16.48 26.07 10.98
CA LYS A 181 -16.86 26.98 9.90
C LYS A 181 -16.90 26.32 8.52
N MET A 182 -16.71 25.00 8.45
CA MET A 182 -16.64 24.22 7.21
C MET A 182 -15.64 24.82 6.19
N LYS A 183 -14.50 25.33 6.66
CA LYS A 183 -13.47 25.92 5.81
C LYS A 183 -12.43 24.87 5.46
N LEU A 184 -12.39 24.47 4.19
CA LEU A 184 -11.42 23.49 3.69
C LEU A 184 -9.99 24.03 3.65
N ASN A 185 -9.05 23.09 3.77
CA ASN A 185 -7.65 23.30 3.49
C ASN A 185 -7.35 22.98 2.01
N THR A 186 -7.90 23.80 1.12
CA THR A 186 -7.76 23.63 -0.34
C THR A 186 -6.30 23.57 -0.80
N GLU A 187 -5.44 24.42 -0.20
CA GLU A 187 -3.99 24.43 -0.48
C GLU A 187 -3.35 23.06 -0.26
N TRP A 188 -3.66 22.39 0.86
CA TRP A 188 -3.11 21.07 1.13
C TRP A 188 -3.72 20.01 0.21
N ILE A 189 -5.04 20.05 0.01
CA ILE A 189 -5.77 19.07 -0.82
C ILE A 189 -5.25 19.07 -2.26
N GLU A 190 -5.13 20.24 -2.88
CA GLU A 190 -4.67 20.35 -4.27
C GLU A 190 -3.20 19.93 -4.42
N ALA A 191 -2.36 20.22 -3.43
CA ALA A 191 -0.94 19.85 -3.47
C ALA A 191 -0.69 18.34 -3.27
N HIS A 192 -1.59 17.61 -2.59
CA HIS A 192 -1.32 16.23 -2.14
C HIS A 192 -2.29 15.16 -2.67
N LEU A 193 -3.51 15.54 -3.10
CA LEU A 193 -4.58 14.60 -3.45
C LEU A 193 -4.96 14.63 -4.96
N GLY A 194 -4.01 14.98 -5.83
CA GLY A 194 -4.19 14.95 -7.28
C GLY A 194 -4.17 13.54 -7.89
N PRO A 195 -4.57 13.40 -9.17
CA PRO A 195 -4.59 12.13 -9.88
C PRO A 195 -3.19 11.51 -9.93
N ARG A 196 -3.08 10.25 -9.51
CA ARG A 196 -1.80 9.53 -9.53
C ARG A 196 -1.48 9.05 -10.93
N GLN A 197 -0.32 9.46 -11.43
CA GLN A 197 0.32 8.79 -12.54
C GLN A 197 1.18 7.63 -12.03
N PRO A 198 1.23 6.49 -12.75
CA PRO A 198 2.16 5.42 -12.41
C PRO A 198 3.59 5.98 -12.45
N ARG A 199 4.23 6.02 -11.29
CA ARG A 199 5.64 6.40 -11.15
C ARG A 199 6.42 5.17 -10.75
N LEU A 200 7.49 4.87 -11.47
CA LEU A 200 8.50 3.94 -10.98
C LEU A 200 9.03 4.50 -9.66
N PHE A 201 8.85 3.76 -8.57
CA PHE A 201 9.47 4.09 -7.30
C PHE A 201 10.97 3.82 -7.42
N PHE A 202 11.70 4.86 -7.87
CA PHE A 202 13.16 4.96 -7.90
C PHE A 202 13.91 3.81 -8.59
N VAL A 203 14.17 3.97 -9.89
CA VAL A 203 15.41 3.48 -10.50
C VAL A 203 16.12 4.69 -11.09
N ASN A 204 16.95 5.36 -10.30
CA ASN A 204 18.02 6.19 -10.84
C ASN A 204 19.33 5.45 -10.55
N MET A 205 19.92 4.85 -11.59
CA MET A 205 21.39 4.87 -11.65
C MET A 205 21.74 6.35 -11.84
N ASP A 206 22.38 6.94 -10.83
CA ASP A 206 23.02 8.24 -10.99
C ASP A 206 24.39 7.99 -11.64
N PRO A 207 24.60 8.32 -12.92
CA PRO A 207 25.88 8.11 -13.59
C PRO A 207 27.01 9.00 -13.02
N GLU A 208 26.70 9.95 -12.13
CA GLU A 208 27.68 10.86 -11.50
C GLU A 208 27.87 10.60 -9.99
N ALA A 209 27.28 9.53 -9.42
CA ALA A 209 27.54 9.19 -8.04
C ALA A 209 29.03 8.82 -7.84
N PRO A 210 29.77 9.49 -6.93
CA PRO A 210 31.17 9.19 -6.70
C PRO A 210 31.32 7.78 -6.10
N VAL A 211 32.24 7.01 -6.69
CA VAL A 211 32.65 5.66 -6.26
C VAL A 211 33.33 5.70 -4.90
#